data_AF-A0A6P4FC29-F1
#
_entry.id   AF-A0A6P4FC29-F1
#
_cell.length_a   1.000
_cell.length_b   1.000
_cell.length_c   1.000
_cell.angle_alpha   90.00
_cell.angle_beta   90.00
_cell.angle_gamma   90.00
#
_symmetry.space_group_name_H-M   'P 1'
#
loop_
_entity.id
_entity.type
_entity.pdbx_description
1 polymer ?
#
loop_
_entity_poly.entity_id
_entity_poly.type
_entity_poly.pdbx_seq_one_letter_code
_entity_poly.pdbx_strand_id
1 'polypeptide(L)'
;MAFSTQKEFFHVPFSNETYEFECVDACVKLKSYPSTIDDRSWSANEDKKSQFVADLVACNSPIKKDRGEGGKLTARNPLGPEDEYGSNLVVGDSLINAADDTIGRMQDLMIKNNMLQKKLADSDDKLRTANQESDEIKRIMDQRYNPDKSKALKKKIKELADANKISPQDEKELNDLQAAIDDMNKAHDILEAENANLKRLIDKQSKRCKMDSIPIDPEKSNDIPYLQKKIDDLGKEVALLREFEDDVMKRCAKKCGSDGSGGGGSGTPAGGAPGKGSFSPDKDAANIQKILADRDALRKKCKELEELGEKVNQLEQKANEAECLTCNLEGNLQQQNQCMQQLQCEMQDMQSFYENEVDKAKGNEEILKCRCNQMKQELVAAKCAVQRAQCQQMEIDVLRNELRKRDIAINAYDCQYQQLMMKAKMFKSAGYRFLDDLPADCSESCVDGVEEEEEGN
;
A
#
# COMPACT_ATOMS: atom_id res chain seq x y z
N MET A 1 81.30 -23.67 14.03
CA MET A 1 80.17 -23.42 14.94
C MET A 1 79.23 -22.46 14.24
N ALA A 2 78.05 -22.95 13.86
CA ALA A 2 77.02 -22.20 13.17
C ALA A 2 76.31 -21.25 14.15
N PHE A 3 76.15 -19.99 13.77
CA PHE A 3 75.24 -19.07 14.45
C PHE A 3 74.11 -18.68 13.49
N SER A 4 72.91 -19.05 13.92
CA SER A 4 71.62 -18.86 13.27
C SER A 4 71.23 -17.38 13.20
N THR A 5 70.91 -16.88 12.02
CA THR A 5 70.28 -15.57 11.81
C THR A 5 68.77 -15.76 11.64
N GLN A 6 68.04 -15.69 12.76
CA GLN A 6 66.60 -15.44 12.75
C GLN A 6 66.29 -14.27 13.69
N LYS A 7 65.97 -13.11 13.11
CA LYS A 7 65.29 -12.00 13.79
C LYS A 7 64.58 -11.15 12.75
N GLU A 8 63.29 -11.40 12.58
CA GLU A 8 62.21 -10.42 12.31
C GLU A 8 60.92 -11.24 12.06
N PHE A 9 60.26 -11.61 13.15
CA PHE A 9 58.90 -12.16 13.11
C PHE A 9 57.91 -11.01 12.99
N PHE A 10 56.96 -11.13 12.06
CA PHE A 10 55.85 -10.21 11.88
C PHE A 10 54.97 -10.15 13.13
N HIS A 11 54.55 -8.95 13.52
CA HIS A 11 53.55 -8.73 14.57
C HIS A 11 52.19 -9.26 14.10
N VAL A 12 51.64 -10.24 14.81
CA VAL A 12 50.28 -10.73 14.62
C VAL A 12 49.45 -10.22 15.81
N PRO A 13 48.46 -9.33 15.61
CA PRO A 13 47.65 -8.85 16.72
C PRO A 13 46.72 -9.96 17.21
N PHE A 14 46.80 -10.28 18.51
CA PHE A 14 45.89 -11.19 19.18
C PHE A 14 44.60 -10.44 19.57
N SER A 15 43.48 -11.17 19.62
CA SER A 15 42.09 -10.69 19.69
C SER A 15 41.67 -9.92 20.96
N ASN A 16 42.61 -9.38 21.74
CA ASN A 16 42.36 -8.60 22.97
C ASN A 16 43.01 -7.20 22.98
N GLU A 17 43.47 -6.68 21.83
CA GLU A 17 43.86 -5.27 21.71
C GLU A 17 42.62 -4.39 21.49
N THR A 18 42.11 -3.79 22.56
CA THR A 18 41.15 -2.68 22.46
C THR A 18 41.89 -1.40 22.10
N TYR A 19 41.63 -0.85 20.93
CA TYR A 19 42.03 0.51 20.59
C TYR A 19 41.22 1.49 21.46
N GLU A 20 41.88 2.19 22.39
CA GLU A 20 41.32 3.40 22.99
C GLU A 20 41.32 4.49 21.91
N PHE A 21 40.17 4.66 21.25
CA PHE A 21 39.87 5.91 20.57
C PHE A 21 39.55 6.95 21.65
N GLU A 22 40.55 7.76 22.03
CA GLU A 22 40.25 9.04 22.65
C GLU A 22 39.44 9.86 21.65
N CYS A 23 38.15 9.97 21.92
CA CYS A 23 37.25 10.85 21.19
C CYS A 23 37.72 12.29 21.46
N VAL A 24 38.31 12.94 20.46
CA VAL A 24 38.58 14.38 20.51
C VAL A 24 37.26 15.08 20.79
N ASP A 25 37.20 15.79 21.91
CA ASP A 25 36.03 16.49 22.41
C ASP A 25 35.20 17.17 21.31
N ALA A 26 33.91 16.89 21.31
CA ALA A 26 32.82 17.56 20.58
C ALA A 26 32.72 17.34 19.04
N CYS A 27 32.62 16.09 18.58
CA CYS A 27 32.29 15.78 17.18
C CYS A 27 30.78 15.74 16.81
N VAL A 28 29.86 16.16 17.68
CA VAL A 28 28.43 16.29 17.31
C VAL A 28 27.85 17.63 17.79
N LYS A 29 28.15 18.71 17.08
CA LYS A 29 27.25 19.88 17.09
C LYS A 29 26.06 19.53 16.21
N LEU A 30 24.96 19.09 16.82
CA LEU A 30 23.67 18.89 16.14
C LEU A 30 23.28 20.19 15.42
N LYS A 31 22.87 20.08 14.15
CA LYS A 31 22.33 21.20 13.38
C LYS A 31 21.05 21.71 14.07
N SER A 32 20.97 23.02 14.33
CA SER A 32 19.74 23.68 14.79
C SER A 32 19.04 24.32 13.59
N TYR A 33 17.82 23.90 13.31
CA TYR A 33 16.99 24.45 12.22
C TYR A 33 16.00 25.51 12.78
N PRO A 34 15.77 26.62 12.06
CA PRO A 34 14.81 27.64 12.49
C PRO A 34 13.37 27.10 12.44
N SER A 35 12.73 27.01 13.60
CA SER A 35 11.40 26.43 13.91
C SER A 35 10.19 27.09 13.21
N THR A 36 10.38 27.90 12.17
CA THR A 36 9.30 28.71 11.55
C THR A 36 8.73 28.11 10.27
N ILE A 37 9.31 27.04 9.75
CA ILE A 37 8.76 26.26 8.63
C ILE A 37 8.32 24.92 9.23
N ASP A 38 7.16 24.41 8.85
CA ASP A 38 6.67 23.10 9.28
C ASP A 38 7.62 22.01 8.74
N ASP A 39 8.69 21.73 9.50
CA ASP A 39 9.77 20.80 9.17
C ASP A 39 9.33 19.33 9.10
N ARG A 40 8.00 19.07 9.23
CA ARG A 40 7.36 17.76 9.11
C ARG A 40 6.69 17.55 7.76
N SER A 41 6.93 18.41 6.77
CA SER A 41 6.30 18.31 5.47
C SER A 41 6.78 17.08 4.67
N TRP A 42 5.90 16.09 4.55
CA TRP A 42 6.03 14.90 3.69
C TRP A 42 5.69 15.22 2.22
N SER A 43 5.93 16.46 1.77
CA SER A 43 5.50 16.92 0.45
C SER A 43 6.49 16.51 -0.64
N ALA A 44 5.97 16.03 -1.76
CA ALA A 44 6.74 15.75 -2.98
C ALA A 44 7.20 17.03 -3.72
N ASN A 45 6.71 18.21 -3.32
CA ASN A 45 7.09 19.47 -3.91
C ASN A 45 8.41 19.97 -3.30
N GLU A 46 9.45 20.14 -4.11
CA GLU A 46 10.81 20.54 -3.67
C GLU A 46 10.80 21.84 -2.84
N ASP A 47 9.91 22.78 -3.17
CA ASP A 47 9.77 24.07 -2.45
C ASP A 47 9.12 23.94 -1.06
N LYS A 48 8.53 22.77 -0.76
CA LYS A 48 7.83 22.48 0.50
C LYS A 48 8.45 21.30 1.26
N LYS A 49 9.52 20.68 0.75
CA LYS A 49 10.13 19.48 1.32
C LYS A 49 11.01 19.83 2.52
N SER A 50 10.91 19.06 3.60
CA SER A 50 11.74 19.25 4.79
C SER A 50 13.22 19.02 4.45
N GLN A 51 14.02 20.10 4.54
CA GLN A 51 15.45 20.07 4.24
C GLN A 51 16.23 19.13 5.20
N PHE A 52 15.65 18.86 6.37
CA PHE A 52 16.16 17.90 7.34
C PHE A 52 16.17 16.46 6.81
N VAL A 53 15.08 16.03 6.17
CA VAL A 53 14.94 14.65 5.66
C VAL A 53 15.84 14.44 4.43
N ALA A 54 15.95 15.44 3.56
CA ALA A 54 16.85 15.40 2.40
C ALA A 54 18.32 15.29 2.83
N ASP A 55 18.73 16.04 3.86
CA ASP A 55 20.10 15.99 4.40
C ASP A 55 20.43 14.65 5.07
N LEU A 56 19.44 14.01 5.72
CA LEU A 56 19.60 12.73 6.42
C LEU A 56 19.81 11.55 5.46
N VAL A 57 19.01 11.49 4.39
CA VAL A 57 19.08 10.40 3.39
C VAL A 57 20.33 10.51 2.51
N ALA A 58 20.79 11.73 2.23
CA ALA A 58 21.95 11.96 1.37
C ALA A 58 23.32 11.80 2.06
N CYS A 59 23.37 11.56 3.39
CA CYS A 59 24.62 11.43 4.16
C CYS A 59 25.65 12.56 3.90
N ASN A 60 25.18 13.79 3.67
CA ASN A 60 26.06 14.90 3.32
C ASN A 60 26.79 15.46 4.56
N SER A 61 28.12 15.38 4.57
CA SER A 61 28.98 16.07 5.55
C SER A 61 29.01 17.59 5.31
N PRO A 62 29.18 18.42 6.36
CA PRO A 62 28.90 19.85 6.27
C PRO A 62 29.96 20.58 5.44
N ILE A 63 29.62 20.96 4.21
CA ILE A 63 30.29 22.05 3.53
C ILE A 63 29.70 23.35 4.10
N LYS A 64 30.47 24.04 4.96
CA LYS A 64 30.24 25.47 5.19
C LYS A 64 30.48 26.18 3.85
N LYS A 65 29.41 26.56 3.15
CA LYS A 65 29.50 27.62 2.15
C LYS A 65 29.20 28.94 2.84
N ASP A 66 30.28 29.62 3.19
CA ASP A 66 30.27 31.06 3.36
C ASP A 66 29.61 31.70 2.12
N ARG A 67 28.79 32.71 2.38
CA ARG A 67 28.24 33.57 1.33
C ARG A 67 29.39 34.24 0.59
N GLY A 68 29.60 33.87 -0.67
CA GLY A 68 30.54 34.52 -1.57
C GLY A 68 30.36 34.06 -3.01
N GLU A 69 29.67 34.89 -3.78
CA GLU A 69 29.76 35.10 -5.24
C GLU A 69 29.78 33.90 -6.22
N GLY A 70 28.73 33.85 -7.05
CA GLY A 70 28.84 33.82 -8.51
C GLY A 70 29.41 32.58 -9.18
N GLY A 71 28.54 31.69 -9.68
CA GLY A 71 28.95 30.66 -10.64
C GLY A 71 27.77 29.93 -11.30
N LYS A 72 27.54 30.22 -12.58
CA LYS A 72 26.51 29.65 -13.48
C LYS A 72 26.37 28.13 -13.40
N LEU A 73 25.12 27.65 -13.33
CA LEU A 73 24.73 26.28 -13.66
C LEU A 73 24.22 26.25 -15.11
N THR A 74 24.88 25.48 -15.97
CA THR A 74 24.38 25.13 -17.31
C THR A 74 23.73 23.74 -17.24
N ALA A 75 22.46 23.69 -17.58
CA ALA A 75 21.68 22.48 -17.80
C ALA A 75 22.25 21.67 -18.97
N ARG A 76 22.25 20.34 -18.85
CA ARG A 76 22.35 19.46 -20.01
C ARG A 76 21.57 18.16 -19.76
N ASN A 77 20.49 18.01 -20.53
CA ASN A 77 19.75 16.76 -20.71
C ASN A 77 20.66 15.67 -21.33
N PRO A 78 20.40 14.38 -21.08
CA PRO A 78 20.82 13.32 -21.97
C PRO A 78 19.63 12.77 -22.76
N LEU A 79 19.72 12.86 -24.09
CA LEU A 79 19.14 11.90 -25.03
C LEU A 79 20.11 10.71 -25.12
N GLY A 80 19.60 9.48 -25.02
CA GLY A 80 20.22 8.32 -25.68
C GLY A 80 19.71 8.21 -27.13
N PRO A 81 19.96 7.11 -27.86
CA PRO A 81 20.79 5.93 -27.58
C PRO A 81 21.91 5.74 -28.63
N GLU A 82 22.76 4.72 -28.49
CA GLU A 82 23.20 3.81 -29.58
C GLU A 82 23.98 2.63 -28.99
N ASP A 83 23.50 1.43 -29.30
CA ASP A 83 24.19 0.14 -29.20
C ASP A 83 25.23 0.06 -30.32
N GLU A 84 26.45 -0.48 -30.08
CA GLU A 84 27.01 -1.60 -30.85
C GLU A 84 28.48 -1.94 -30.48
N TYR A 85 28.73 -3.26 -30.44
CA TYR A 85 30.00 -4.00 -30.52
C TYR A 85 30.99 -4.05 -29.33
N GLY A 86 31.16 -5.27 -28.78
CA GLY A 86 32.35 -5.64 -28.01
C GLY A 86 32.23 -6.87 -27.11
N SER A 87 31.80 -8.01 -27.68
CA SER A 87 31.57 -9.30 -27.01
C SER A 87 32.81 -9.86 -26.29
N ASN A 88 32.78 -9.92 -24.96
CA ASN A 88 33.56 -10.86 -24.16
C ASN A 88 32.60 -11.95 -23.64
N LEU A 89 32.55 -13.07 -24.37
CA LEU A 89 32.05 -14.34 -23.87
C LEU A 89 32.78 -14.67 -22.55
N VAL A 90 32.03 -14.90 -21.47
CA VAL A 90 32.28 -15.90 -20.40
C VAL A 90 31.32 -15.75 -19.20
N VAL A 91 30.45 -14.73 -19.12
CA VAL A 91 29.44 -14.64 -18.04
C VAL A 91 28.05 -14.31 -18.60
N GLY A 92 27.53 -15.18 -19.47
CA GLY A 92 26.34 -14.86 -20.25
C GLY A 92 25.50 -16.08 -20.62
N ASP A 93 25.11 -16.89 -19.64
CA ASP A 93 23.91 -17.72 -19.80
C ASP A 93 22.71 -16.96 -19.23
N SER A 94 22.25 -15.96 -19.98
CA SER A 94 21.01 -15.20 -19.69
C SER A 94 19.79 -16.11 -19.53
N LEU A 95 19.83 -17.33 -20.08
CA LEU A 95 18.78 -18.32 -19.92
C LEU A 95 18.77 -18.96 -18.51
N ILE A 96 19.95 -19.21 -17.92
CA ILE A 96 20.06 -19.80 -16.58
C ILE A 96 19.64 -18.78 -15.53
N ASN A 97 20.11 -17.54 -15.64
CA ASN A 97 19.68 -16.47 -14.72
C ASN A 97 18.17 -16.19 -14.86
N ALA A 98 17.62 -16.18 -16.08
CA ALA A 98 16.18 -16.02 -16.28
C ALA A 98 15.37 -17.24 -15.76
N ALA A 99 15.94 -18.44 -15.82
CA ALA A 99 15.35 -19.65 -15.25
C ALA A 99 15.36 -19.61 -13.73
N ASP A 100 16.48 -19.21 -13.10
CA ASP A 100 16.61 -19.06 -11.65
C ASP A 100 15.67 -17.98 -11.10
N ASP A 101 15.53 -16.85 -11.80
CA ASP A 101 14.55 -15.80 -11.46
C ASP A 101 13.11 -16.33 -11.54
N THR A 102 12.82 -17.18 -12.53
CA THR A 102 11.49 -17.78 -12.70
C THR A 102 11.21 -18.82 -11.63
N ILE A 103 12.21 -19.62 -11.26
CA ILE A 103 12.13 -20.58 -10.15
C ILE A 103 11.93 -19.84 -8.82
N GLY A 104 12.66 -18.75 -8.58
CA GLY A 104 12.48 -17.90 -7.40
C GLY A 104 11.07 -17.31 -7.31
N ARG A 105 10.57 -16.72 -8.41
CA ARG A 105 9.18 -16.23 -8.49
C ARG A 105 8.15 -17.34 -8.22
N MET A 106 8.39 -18.55 -8.74
CA MET A 106 7.50 -19.69 -8.53
C MET A 106 7.51 -20.18 -7.07
N GLN A 107 8.68 -20.21 -6.43
CA GLN A 107 8.81 -20.54 -5.01
C GLN A 107 8.09 -19.51 -4.13
N ASP A 108 8.24 -18.22 -4.41
CA ASP A 108 7.53 -17.15 -3.69
C ASP A 108 6.01 -17.27 -3.84
N LEU A 109 5.52 -17.58 -5.05
CA LEU A 109 4.10 -17.82 -5.29
C LEU A 109 3.59 -19.05 -4.55
N MET A 110 4.38 -20.13 -4.47
CA MET A 110 4.03 -21.31 -3.69
C MET A 110 3.95 -21.02 -2.19
N ILE A 111 4.89 -20.25 -1.64
CA ILE A 111 4.87 -19.83 -0.23
C ILE A 111 3.63 -18.97 0.05
N LYS A 112 3.34 -17.98 -0.81
CA LYS A 112 2.13 -17.14 -0.70
C LYS A 112 0.85 -17.97 -0.80
N ASN A 113 0.80 -18.95 -1.70
CA ASN A 113 -0.36 -19.83 -1.85
C ASN A 113 -0.59 -20.69 -0.60
N ASN A 114 0.48 -21.29 -0.04
CA ASN A 114 0.39 -22.03 1.22
C ASN A 114 -0.07 -21.15 2.40
N MET A 115 0.41 -19.91 2.47
CA MET A 115 -0.06 -18.95 3.48
C MET A 115 -1.55 -18.59 3.29
N LEU A 116 -2.00 -18.43 2.05
CA LEU A 116 -3.40 -18.15 1.73
C LEU A 116 -4.30 -19.34 2.06
N GLN A 117 -3.88 -20.57 1.75
CA GLN A 117 -4.61 -21.78 2.13
C GLN A 117 -4.75 -21.91 3.64
N LYS A 118 -3.68 -21.62 4.39
CA LYS A 118 -3.74 -21.62 5.86
C LYS A 118 -4.70 -20.56 6.39
N LYS A 119 -4.65 -19.34 5.86
CA LYS A 119 -5.58 -18.26 6.23
C LYS A 119 -7.04 -18.59 5.88
N LEU A 120 -7.27 -19.30 4.77
CA LEU A 120 -8.60 -19.76 4.35
C LEU A 120 -9.14 -20.78 5.36
N ALA A 121 -8.34 -21.78 5.73
CA ALA A 121 -8.71 -22.76 6.75
C ALA A 121 -9.01 -22.10 8.11
N ASP A 122 -8.16 -21.16 8.55
CA ASP A 122 -8.37 -20.41 9.80
C ASP A 122 -9.68 -19.57 9.74
N SER A 123 -10.04 -19.04 8.57
CA SER A 123 -11.28 -18.30 8.36
C SER A 123 -12.49 -19.22 8.41
N ASP A 124 -12.44 -20.38 7.76
CA ASP A 124 -13.53 -21.36 7.74
C ASP A 124 -13.83 -21.90 9.14
N ASP A 125 -12.80 -22.16 9.96
CA ASP A 125 -12.97 -22.60 11.35
C ASP A 125 -13.61 -21.52 12.24
N LYS A 126 -13.21 -20.24 12.06
CA LYS A 126 -13.87 -19.11 12.74
C LYS A 126 -15.33 -18.97 12.34
N LEU A 127 -15.62 -19.14 11.06
CA LEU A 127 -16.97 -19.05 10.52
C LEU A 127 -17.86 -20.20 11.04
N ARG A 128 -17.30 -21.40 11.15
CA ARG A 128 -17.96 -22.55 11.76
C ARG A 128 -18.28 -22.32 13.23
N THR A 129 -17.35 -21.74 13.99
CA THR A 129 -17.53 -21.42 15.41
C THR A 129 -18.63 -20.36 15.59
N ALA A 130 -18.59 -19.28 14.80
CA ALA A 130 -19.60 -18.23 14.84
C ALA A 130 -21.00 -18.73 14.47
N ASN A 131 -21.11 -19.65 13.52
CA ASN A 131 -22.39 -20.28 13.18
C ASN A 131 -22.93 -21.12 14.35
N GLN A 132 -22.08 -21.89 15.03
CA GLN A 132 -22.48 -22.68 16.20
C GLN A 132 -22.95 -21.79 17.36
N GLU A 133 -22.27 -20.67 17.61
CA GLU A 133 -22.67 -19.69 18.61
C GLU A 133 -24.01 -19.01 18.24
N SER A 134 -24.19 -18.65 16.97
CA SER A 134 -25.45 -18.08 16.47
C SER A 134 -26.63 -19.05 16.63
N ASP A 135 -26.42 -20.34 16.33
CA ASP A 135 -27.43 -21.39 16.48
C ASP A 135 -27.76 -21.68 17.95
N GLU A 136 -26.78 -21.55 18.86
CA GLU A 136 -26.99 -21.67 20.30
C GLU A 136 -27.78 -20.46 20.83
N ILE A 137 -27.46 -19.23 20.40
CA ILE A 137 -28.20 -18.02 20.76
C ILE A 137 -29.66 -18.12 20.28
N LYS A 138 -29.89 -18.58 19.04
CA LYS A 138 -31.24 -18.84 18.53
C LYS A 138 -31.98 -19.86 19.38
N ARG A 139 -31.36 -20.99 19.71
CA ARG A 139 -31.98 -22.00 20.58
C ARG A 139 -32.33 -21.44 21.96
N ILE A 140 -31.47 -20.60 22.55
CA ILE A 140 -31.74 -19.97 23.84
C ILE A 140 -32.90 -18.97 23.74
N MET A 141 -33.00 -18.19 22.66
CA MET A 141 -34.13 -17.28 22.43
C MET A 141 -35.44 -18.03 22.22
N ASP A 142 -35.43 -19.07 21.37
CA ASP A 142 -36.61 -19.92 21.09
C ASP A 142 -37.11 -20.66 22.34
N GLN A 143 -36.20 -21.03 23.24
CA GLN A 143 -36.57 -21.68 24.51
C GLN A 143 -37.18 -20.71 25.54
N ARG A 144 -36.79 -19.43 25.52
CA ARG A 144 -37.17 -18.47 26.56
C ARG A 144 -38.47 -17.72 26.28
N TYR A 145 -38.88 -17.59 25.02
CA TYR A 145 -40.05 -16.80 24.67
C TYR A 145 -41.16 -17.62 24.02
N ASN A 146 -42.36 -17.50 24.58
CA ASN A 146 -43.58 -18.02 24.00
C ASN A 146 -44.69 -16.97 24.23
N PRO A 147 -45.31 -16.42 23.18
CA PRO A 147 -46.37 -15.40 23.29
C PRO A 147 -47.54 -15.84 24.17
N ASP A 148 -47.84 -17.14 24.21
CA ASP A 148 -48.91 -17.69 25.04
C ASP A 148 -48.50 -17.74 26.53
N LYS A 149 -47.21 -17.91 26.83
CA LYS A 149 -46.68 -17.80 28.19
C LYS A 149 -46.68 -16.36 28.69
N SER A 150 -46.43 -15.36 27.84
CA SER A 150 -46.58 -13.93 28.18
C SER A 150 -48.04 -13.61 28.50
N LYS A 151 -48.98 -14.00 27.65
CA LYS A 151 -50.43 -13.82 27.92
C LYS A 151 -50.89 -14.52 29.21
N ALA A 152 -50.38 -15.72 29.48
CA ALA A 152 -50.65 -16.44 30.72
C ALA A 152 -50.07 -15.72 31.95
N LEU A 153 -48.86 -15.16 31.86
CA LEU A 153 -48.24 -14.37 32.92
C LEU A 153 -49.06 -13.11 33.23
N LYS A 154 -49.53 -12.39 32.20
CA LYS A 154 -50.37 -11.19 32.35
C LYS A 154 -51.67 -11.51 33.08
N LYS A 155 -52.30 -12.63 32.71
CA LYS A 155 -53.52 -13.12 33.36
C LYS A 155 -53.27 -13.45 34.83
N LYS A 156 -52.12 -14.08 35.13
CA LYS A 156 -51.74 -14.47 36.48
C LYS A 156 -51.38 -13.28 37.37
N ILE A 157 -50.71 -12.25 36.84
CA ILE A 157 -50.46 -10.99 37.54
C ILE A 157 -51.79 -10.36 37.94
N LYS A 158 -52.75 -10.29 37.00
CA LYS A 158 -54.09 -9.75 37.25
C LYS A 158 -54.87 -10.57 38.28
N GLU A 159 -54.84 -11.90 38.19
CA GLU A 159 -55.49 -12.79 39.18
C GLU A 159 -54.90 -12.64 40.60
N LEU A 160 -53.58 -12.39 40.71
CA LEU A 160 -52.92 -12.16 41.99
C LEU A 160 -53.23 -10.77 42.57
N ALA A 161 -53.35 -9.75 41.72
CA ALA A 161 -53.77 -8.41 42.08
C ALA A 161 -55.24 -8.39 42.55
N ASP A 162 -56.14 -8.99 41.77
CA ASP A 162 -57.57 -9.10 42.10
C ASP A 162 -57.80 -9.87 43.42
N ALA A 163 -56.90 -10.81 43.73
CA ALA A 163 -56.91 -11.56 45.00
C ALA A 163 -56.19 -10.85 46.17
N ASN A 164 -55.70 -9.62 45.99
CA ASN A 164 -54.90 -8.85 46.96
C ASN A 164 -53.68 -9.62 47.51
N LYS A 165 -53.07 -10.51 46.70
CA LYS A 165 -51.90 -11.30 47.10
C LYS A 165 -50.56 -10.62 46.80
N ILE A 166 -50.58 -9.57 45.99
CA ILE A 166 -49.43 -8.74 45.64
C ILE A 166 -49.78 -7.28 45.93
N SER A 167 -48.78 -6.46 46.25
CA SER A 167 -49.03 -5.04 46.47
C SER A 167 -49.29 -4.31 45.14
N PRO A 168 -49.96 -3.15 45.14
CA PRO A 168 -50.13 -2.33 43.94
C PRO A 168 -48.80 -1.91 43.29
N GLN A 169 -47.73 -1.82 44.10
CA GLN A 169 -46.38 -1.54 43.63
C GLN A 169 -45.79 -2.76 42.90
N ASP A 170 -45.93 -3.96 43.47
CA ASP A 170 -45.46 -5.21 42.84
C ASP A 170 -46.22 -5.50 41.54
N GLU A 171 -47.53 -5.22 41.50
CA GLU A 171 -48.33 -5.34 40.28
C GLU A 171 -47.82 -4.41 39.17
N LYS A 172 -47.48 -3.16 39.53
CA LYS A 172 -46.93 -2.20 38.58
C LYS A 172 -45.57 -2.65 38.04
N GLU A 173 -44.67 -3.07 38.92
CA GLU A 173 -43.33 -3.53 38.54
C GLU A 173 -43.38 -4.80 37.67
N LEU A 174 -44.26 -5.75 37.97
CA LEU A 174 -44.45 -6.96 37.17
C LEU A 174 -45.05 -6.65 35.79
N ASN A 175 -45.98 -5.69 35.70
CA ASN A 175 -46.53 -5.24 34.43
C ASN A 175 -45.50 -4.46 33.60
N ASP A 176 -44.68 -3.63 34.23
CA ASP A 176 -43.61 -2.87 33.55
C ASP A 176 -42.52 -3.82 33.01
N LEU A 177 -42.13 -4.84 33.79
CA LEU A 177 -41.21 -5.89 33.35
C LEU A 177 -41.79 -6.69 32.18
N GLN A 178 -43.08 -7.00 32.23
CA GLN A 178 -43.74 -7.70 31.13
C GLN A 178 -43.80 -6.86 29.85
N ALA A 179 -44.13 -5.57 29.97
CA ALA A 179 -44.13 -4.65 28.84
C ALA A 179 -42.74 -4.53 28.20
N ALA A 180 -41.69 -4.44 29.01
CA ALA A 180 -40.30 -4.40 28.52
C ALA A 180 -39.90 -5.69 27.77
N ILE A 181 -40.35 -6.86 28.24
CA ILE A 181 -40.14 -8.13 27.54
C ILE A 181 -40.89 -8.12 26.20
N ASP A 182 -42.16 -7.73 26.17
CA ASP A 182 -42.95 -7.68 24.93
C ASP A 182 -42.35 -6.68 23.91
N ASP A 183 -41.84 -5.53 24.36
CA ASP A 183 -41.15 -4.54 23.51
C ASP A 183 -39.83 -5.08 22.93
N MET A 184 -39.01 -5.78 23.74
CA MET A 184 -37.80 -6.44 23.23
C MET A 184 -38.10 -7.49 22.17
N ASN A 185 -39.19 -8.24 22.31
CA ASN A 185 -39.59 -9.24 21.31
C ASN A 185 -40.07 -8.59 20.02
N LYS A 186 -40.84 -7.49 20.12
CA LYS A 186 -41.23 -6.72 18.94
C LYS A 186 -40.01 -6.15 18.21
N ALA A 187 -38.99 -5.71 18.94
CA ALA A 187 -37.72 -5.29 18.35
C ALA A 187 -36.99 -6.46 17.67
N HIS A 188 -37.04 -7.66 18.24
CA HIS A 188 -36.46 -8.87 17.64
C HIS A 188 -37.16 -9.24 16.32
N ASP A 189 -38.50 -9.24 16.28
CA ASP A 189 -39.27 -9.51 15.06
C ASP A 189 -38.95 -8.49 13.94
N ILE A 190 -38.78 -7.22 14.31
CA ILE A 190 -38.36 -6.16 13.38
C ILE A 190 -36.95 -6.44 12.86
N LEU A 191 -35.99 -6.76 13.74
CA LEU A 191 -34.61 -7.08 13.35
C LEU A 191 -34.54 -8.32 12.45
N GLU A 192 -35.36 -9.34 12.69
CA GLU A 192 -35.42 -10.52 11.83
C GLU A 192 -35.96 -10.17 10.43
N ALA A 193 -37.01 -9.35 10.37
CA ALA A 193 -37.56 -8.84 9.10
C ALA A 193 -36.55 -7.96 8.34
N GLU A 194 -35.82 -7.10 9.04
CA GLU A 194 -34.74 -6.28 8.47
C GLU A 194 -33.61 -7.14 7.93
N ASN A 195 -33.15 -8.15 8.69
CA ASN A 195 -32.13 -9.10 8.24
C ASN A 195 -32.56 -9.89 7.00
N ALA A 196 -33.84 -10.29 6.94
CA ALA A 196 -34.39 -10.93 5.75
C ALA A 196 -34.41 -9.99 4.53
N ASN A 197 -34.71 -8.71 4.74
CA ASN A 197 -34.65 -7.68 3.70
C ASN A 197 -33.21 -7.43 3.23
N LEU A 198 -32.25 -7.33 4.15
CA LEU A 198 -30.82 -7.18 3.86
C LEU A 198 -30.28 -8.37 3.06
N LYS A 199 -30.62 -9.61 3.43
CA LYS A 199 -30.27 -10.80 2.62
C LYS A 199 -30.78 -10.70 1.19
N ARG A 200 -32.05 -10.29 1.00
CA ARG A 200 -32.63 -10.08 -0.34
C ARG A 200 -31.90 -8.97 -1.09
N LEU A 201 -31.49 -7.90 -0.41
CA LEU A 201 -30.76 -6.79 -1.03
C LEU A 201 -29.36 -7.21 -1.46
N ILE A 202 -28.65 -7.96 -0.62
CA ILE A 202 -27.34 -8.55 -0.92
C ILE A 202 -27.46 -9.51 -2.12
N ASP A 203 -28.45 -10.40 -2.13
CA ASP A 203 -28.70 -11.29 -3.28
C ASP A 203 -29.00 -10.49 -4.56
N LYS A 204 -29.78 -9.40 -4.45
CA LYS A 204 -30.03 -8.49 -5.59
C LYS A 204 -28.74 -7.83 -6.06
N GLN A 205 -27.87 -7.37 -5.16
CA GLN A 205 -26.59 -6.77 -5.53
C GLN A 205 -25.60 -7.79 -6.09
N SER A 206 -25.54 -8.99 -5.54
CA SER A 206 -24.72 -10.10 -6.04
C SER A 206 -25.10 -10.52 -7.46
N LYS A 207 -26.40 -10.43 -7.79
CA LYS A 207 -26.92 -10.67 -9.14
C LYS A 207 -26.83 -9.47 -10.09
N ARG A 208 -26.46 -8.28 -9.60
CA ARG A 208 -26.21 -7.13 -10.49
C ARG A 208 -24.90 -7.38 -11.21
N CYS A 209 -24.98 -7.52 -12.53
CA CYS A 209 -23.82 -7.42 -13.42
C CYS A 209 -23.14 -6.06 -13.16
N LYS A 210 -21.80 -6.00 -13.13
CA LYS A 210 -21.11 -4.70 -13.19
C LYS A 210 -21.52 -4.06 -14.52
N MET A 211 -21.84 -2.76 -14.54
CA MET A 211 -22.20 -2.07 -15.80
C MET A 211 -21.12 -2.28 -16.87
N ASP A 212 -19.86 -2.39 -16.45
CA ASP A 212 -18.69 -2.65 -17.31
C ASP A 212 -18.61 -4.08 -17.86
N SER A 213 -19.38 -5.02 -17.30
CA SER A 213 -19.44 -6.43 -17.72
C SER A 213 -20.66 -6.75 -18.59
N ILE A 214 -21.53 -5.77 -18.83
CA ILE A 214 -22.56 -5.87 -19.85
C ILE A 214 -21.87 -5.59 -21.19
N PRO A 215 -21.83 -6.53 -22.14
CA PRO A 215 -21.38 -6.23 -23.49
C PRO A 215 -22.34 -5.19 -24.07
N ILE A 216 -21.92 -3.92 -24.07
CA ILE A 216 -22.62 -2.88 -24.81
C ILE A 216 -22.23 -3.09 -26.27
N ASP A 217 -22.99 -3.94 -26.96
CA ASP A 217 -23.02 -3.87 -28.42
C ASP A 217 -23.49 -2.45 -28.78
N PRO A 218 -22.81 -1.75 -29.71
CA PRO A 218 -23.28 -0.46 -30.18
C PRO A 218 -24.69 -0.66 -30.76
N GLU A 219 -25.68 -0.02 -30.14
CA GLU A 219 -27.09 -0.14 -30.49
C GLU A 219 -27.29 -0.01 -32.00
N LYS A 220 -27.58 -1.15 -32.65
CA LYS A 220 -28.25 -1.21 -33.94
C LYS A 220 -29.62 -1.84 -33.75
N SER A 221 -30.41 -1.33 -32.82
CA SER A 221 -31.80 -1.78 -32.67
C SER A 221 -32.70 -0.93 -33.56
N ASN A 222 -32.93 -1.40 -34.79
CA ASN A 222 -33.87 -0.83 -35.75
C ASN A 222 -35.35 -1.11 -35.40
N ASP A 223 -35.66 -1.57 -34.19
CA ASP A 223 -37.00 -2.02 -33.80
C ASP A 223 -37.81 -0.92 -33.09
N ILE A 224 -37.97 0.20 -33.82
CA ILE A 224 -38.89 1.30 -33.47
C ILE A 224 -40.30 0.78 -33.11
N PRO A 225 -40.88 -0.22 -33.81
CA PRO A 225 -42.20 -0.77 -33.46
C PRO A 225 -42.29 -1.37 -32.05
N TYR A 226 -41.25 -2.06 -31.58
CA TYR A 226 -41.24 -2.64 -30.24
C TYR A 226 -41.21 -1.56 -29.15
N LEU A 227 -40.39 -0.53 -29.34
CA LEU A 227 -40.32 0.60 -28.40
C LEU A 227 -41.62 1.41 -28.38
N GLN A 228 -42.23 1.64 -29.54
CA GLN A 228 -43.53 2.30 -29.63
C GLN A 228 -44.61 1.51 -28.89
N LYS A 229 -44.65 0.18 -29.09
CA LYS A 229 -45.59 -0.70 -28.38
C LYS A 229 -45.39 -0.64 -26.85
N LYS A 230 -44.14 -0.59 -26.38
CA LYS A 230 -43.84 -0.48 -24.95
C LYS A 230 -44.29 0.86 -24.36
N ILE A 231 -44.13 1.95 -25.11
CA ILE A 231 -44.63 3.27 -24.73
C ILE A 231 -46.16 3.28 -24.69
N ASP A 232 -46.82 2.69 -25.68
CA ASP A 232 -48.28 2.62 -25.74
C ASP A 232 -48.85 1.78 -24.58
N ASP A 233 -48.18 0.69 -24.20
CA ASP A 233 -48.61 -0.15 -23.09
C ASP A 233 -48.41 0.53 -21.73
N LEU A 234 -47.30 1.26 -21.53
CA LEU A 234 -47.11 2.11 -20.36
C LEU A 234 -48.12 3.26 -20.31
N GLY A 235 -48.48 3.84 -21.46
CA GLY A 235 -49.51 4.88 -21.56
C GLY A 235 -50.90 4.39 -21.10
N LYS A 236 -51.27 3.15 -21.43
CA LYS A 236 -52.52 2.53 -20.95
C LYS A 236 -52.51 2.26 -19.45
N GLU A 237 -51.37 1.82 -18.91
CA GLU A 237 -51.22 1.57 -17.48
C GLU A 237 -51.37 2.86 -16.67
N VAL A 238 -50.76 3.96 -17.13
CA VAL A 238 -50.93 5.29 -16.51
C VAL A 238 -52.37 5.78 -16.56
N ALA A 239 -53.09 5.55 -17.67
CA ALA A 239 -54.50 5.93 -17.79
C ALA A 239 -55.39 5.16 -16.80
N LEU A 240 -55.16 3.86 -16.64
CA LEU A 240 -55.87 3.01 -15.66
C LEU A 240 -55.62 3.44 -14.22
N LEU A 241 -54.36 3.78 -13.89
CA LEU A 241 -54.01 4.27 -12.55
C LEU A 241 -54.72 5.59 -12.23
N ARG A 242 -54.82 6.49 -13.22
CA ARG A 242 -55.51 7.77 -13.07
C ARG A 242 -57.03 7.61 -12.91
N GLU A 243 -57.63 6.70 -13.67
CA GLU A 243 -59.05 6.38 -13.54
C GLU A 243 -59.37 5.77 -12.16
N PHE A 244 -58.48 4.91 -11.65
CA PHE A 244 -58.60 4.35 -10.30
C PHE A 244 -58.48 5.41 -9.21
N GLU A 245 -57.54 6.35 -9.32
CA GLU A 245 -57.41 7.49 -8.40
C GLU A 245 -58.68 8.37 -8.39
N ASP A 246 -59.22 8.70 -9.55
CA ASP A 246 -60.47 9.46 -9.68
C ASP A 246 -61.66 8.74 -9.04
N ASP A 247 -61.71 7.41 -9.16
CA ASP A 247 -62.74 6.57 -8.56
C ASP A 247 -62.66 6.51 -7.03
N VAL A 248 -61.44 6.47 -6.48
CA VAL A 248 -61.20 6.54 -5.04
C VAL A 248 -61.62 7.92 -4.49
N MET A 249 -61.28 9.00 -5.20
CA MET A 249 -61.70 10.36 -4.85
C MET A 249 -63.23 10.51 -4.84
N LYS A 250 -63.93 9.96 -5.84
CA LYS A 250 -65.41 9.95 -5.89
C LYS A 250 -66.02 9.13 -4.74
N ARG A 251 -65.43 8.00 -4.37
CA ARG A 251 -65.91 7.17 -3.24
C ARG A 251 -65.70 7.85 -1.90
N CYS A 252 -64.58 8.56 -1.71
CA CYS A 252 -64.34 9.39 -0.52
C CYS A 252 -65.35 10.54 -0.42
N ALA A 253 -65.65 11.23 -1.52
CA ALA A 253 -66.68 12.27 -1.54
C ALA A 253 -68.08 11.73 -1.19
N LYS A 254 -68.41 10.51 -1.61
CA LYS A 254 -69.69 9.85 -1.31
C LYS A 254 -69.81 9.40 0.16
N LYS A 255 -68.69 9.00 0.79
CA LYS A 255 -68.66 8.65 2.23
C LYS A 255 -68.81 9.85 3.15
N CYS A 256 -68.35 11.03 2.74
CA CYS A 256 -68.51 12.26 3.53
C CYS A 256 -69.87 12.95 3.36
N GLY A 257 -70.72 12.51 2.42
CA GLY A 257 -72.04 13.10 2.15
C GLY A 257 -73.24 12.38 2.76
N SER A 258 -73.06 11.28 3.51
CA SER A 258 -74.17 10.39 3.89
C SER A 258 -74.77 10.62 5.29
N ASP A 259 -74.20 11.46 6.15
CA ASP A 259 -74.73 11.69 7.52
C ASP A 259 -75.19 13.14 7.78
N GLY A 260 -75.50 13.88 6.72
CA GLY A 260 -75.99 15.26 6.81
C GLY A 260 -77.38 15.44 6.19
N SER A 261 -78.43 14.93 6.84
CA SER A 261 -79.80 15.34 6.52
C SER A 261 -80.04 16.76 7.03
N GLY A 262 -80.27 17.69 6.10
CA GLY A 262 -81.03 18.91 6.35
C GLY A 262 -80.36 20.24 6.01
N GLY A 263 -80.83 20.87 4.92
CA GLY A 263 -80.93 22.34 4.87
C GLY A 263 -80.14 23.03 3.75
N GLY A 264 -80.78 23.22 2.59
CA GLY A 264 -80.29 24.11 1.54
C GLY A 264 -81.30 24.21 0.38
N GLY A 265 -82.29 25.10 0.52
CA GLY A 265 -83.38 25.25 -0.44
C GLY A 265 -83.05 26.13 -1.64
N SER A 266 -83.76 25.88 -2.74
CA SER A 266 -84.27 26.90 -3.66
C SER A 266 -85.27 26.27 -4.64
N GLY A 267 -86.56 26.62 -4.55
CA GLY A 267 -87.58 26.21 -5.54
C GLY A 267 -89.00 26.21 -4.98
N THR A 268 -89.83 27.12 -5.48
CA THR A 268 -91.16 27.58 -5.05
C THR A 268 -92.32 26.59 -5.35
N PRO A 269 -93.61 26.88 -5.02
CA PRO A 269 -94.40 26.12 -4.04
C PRO A 269 -95.55 25.28 -4.65
N ALA A 270 -95.99 24.24 -3.95
CA ALA A 270 -97.34 23.70 -4.13
C ALA A 270 -97.82 22.92 -2.91
N GLY A 271 -98.87 23.46 -2.27
CA GLY A 271 -99.99 22.74 -1.64
C GLY A 271 -99.73 21.62 -0.63
N GLY A 272 -100.15 21.83 0.63
CA GLY A 272 -100.58 20.72 1.48
C GLY A 272 -100.42 20.93 2.98
N ALA A 273 -101.54 21.26 3.63
CA ALA A 273 -101.97 20.96 5.01
C ALA A 273 -101.06 21.27 6.24
N PRO A 274 -101.62 21.85 7.33
CA PRO A 274 -100.89 22.19 8.54
C PRO A 274 -100.78 20.99 9.49
N GLY A 275 -99.56 20.49 9.71
CA GLY A 275 -99.26 19.43 10.67
C GLY A 275 -98.48 19.96 11.88
N LYS A 276 -99.19 20.19 12.99
CA LYS A 276 -98.74 20.17 14.40
C LYS A 276 -97.22 19.98 14.64
N GLY A 277 -96.50 21.08 14.78
CA GLY A 277 -95.27 21.16 15.57
C GLY A 277 -95.54 22.08 16.76
N SER A 278 -95.83 21.52 17.93
CA SER A 278 -96.05 22.33 19.13
C SER A 278 -94.74 23.00 19.54
N PHE A 279 -94.62 24.30 19.31
CA PHE A 279 -93.62 25.13 19.97
C PHE A 279 -93.79 24.98 21.48
N SER A 280 -92.73 24.55 22.16
CA SER A 280 -92.71 24.38 23.61
C SER A 280 -91.48 25.13 24.12
N PRO A 281 -91.68 26.29 24.80
CA PRO A 281 -90.60 27.23 25.13
C PRO A 281 -89.40 26.59 25.85
N ASP A 282 -89.64 25.58 26.68
CA ASP A 282 -88.59 24.91 27.47
C ASP A 282 -87.74 23.94 26.65
N LYS A 283 -88.33 23.25 25.66
CA LYS A 283 -87.58 22.33 24.77
C LYS A 283 -86.77 23.11 23.75
N ASP A 284 -87.31 24.21 23.25
CA ASP A 284 -86.63 25.08 22.29
C ASP A 284 -85.48 25.85 22.94
N ALA A 285 -85.64 26.31 24.19
CA ALA A 285 -84.56 26.94 24.96
C ALA A 285 -83.40 25.97 25.25
N ALA A 286 -83.70 24.73 25.65
CA ALA A 286 -82.67 23.70 25.87
C ALA A 286 -81.95 23.32 24.57
N ASN A 287 -82.67 23.25 23.45
CA ASN A 287 -82.09 22.95 22.15
C ASN A 287 -81.20 24.11 21.65
N ILE A 288 -81.61 25.36 21.86
CA ILE A 288 -80.80 26.56 21.55
C ILE A 288 -79.53 26.61 22.43
N GLN A 289 -79.64 26.30 23.72
CA GLN A 289 -78.45 26.21 24.59
C GLN A 289 -77.47 25.14 24.11
N LYS A 290 -77.96 23.98 23.67
CA LYS A 290 -77.12 22.93 23.11
C LYS A 290 -76.40 23.38 21.84
N ILE A 291 -77.12 24.05 20.92
CA ILE A 291 -76.54 24.61 19.69
C ILE A 291 -75.46 25.65 20.01
N LEU A 292 -75.68 26.50 21.02
CA LEU A 292 -74.68 27.49 21.45
C LEU A 292 -73.43 26.83 22.05
N ALA A 293 -73.61 25.79 22.87
CA ALA A 293 -72.50 25.01 23.42
C ALA A 293 -71.70 24.29 22.33
N ASP A 294 -72.38 23.67 21.36
CA ASP A 294 -71.75 23.00 20.23
C ASP A 294 -70.98 24.00 19.34
N ARG A 295 -71.55 25.20 19.11
CA ARG A 295 -70.88 26.29 18.38
C ARG A 295 -69.63 26.79 19.11
N ASP A 296 -69.70 26.97 20.42
CA ASP A 296 -68.57 27.44 21.20
C ASP A 296 -67.47 26.36 21.32
N ALA A 297 -67.86 25.07 21.37
CA ALA A 297 -66.93 23.95 21.23
C ALA A 297 -66.26 23.89 19.84
N LEU A 298 -67.01 24.17 18.77
CA LEU A 298 -66.48 24.30 17.41
C LEU A 298 -65.48 25.44 17.29
N ARG A 299 -65.79 26.62 17.84
CA ARG A 299 -64.85 27.76 17.88
C ARG A 299 -63.56 27.41 18.61
N LYS A 300 -63.65 26.64 19.71
CA LYS A 300 -62.48 26.17 20.44
C LYS A 300 -61.63 25.21 19.59
N LYS A 301 -62.25 24.24 18.92
CA LYS A 301 -61.56 23.33 17.99
C LYS A 301 -60.90 24.06 16.81
N CYS A 302 -61.54 25.09 16.26
CA CYS A 302 -60.94 25.90 15.20
C CYS A 302 -59.66 26.61 15.67
N LYS A 303 -59.66 27.17 16.88
CA LYS A 303 -58.43 27.76 17.46
C LYS A 303 -57.35 26.71 17.70
N GLU A 304 -57.70 25.55 18.24
CA GLU A 304 -56.74 24.45 18.46
C GLU A 304 -56.14 23.97 17.14
N LEU A 305 -56.92 23.94 16.05
CA LEU A 305 -56.44 23.61 14.71
C LEU A 305 -55.50 24.68 14.13
N GLU A 306 -55.79 25.97 14.37
CA GLU A 306 -54.93 27.09 13.95
C GLU A 306 -53.57 27.03 14.66
N GLU A 307 -53.56 26.84 15.98
CA GLU A 307 -52.33 26.63 16.77
C GLU A 307 -51.56 25.37 16.34
N LEU A 308 -52.26 24.31 15.94
CA LEU A 308 -51.62 23.10 15.42
C LEU A 308 -51.00 23.37 14.04
N GLY A 309 -51.66 24.15 13.18
CA GLY A 309 -51.13 24.57 11.89
C GLY A 309 -49.85 25.39 12.03
N GLU A 310 -49.79 26.31 12.99
CA GLU A 310 -48.56 27.06 13.31
C GLU A 310 -47.42 26.14 13.76
N LYS A 311 -47.70 25.14 14.60
CA LYS A 311 -46.70 24.15 15.03
C LYS A 311 -46.20 23.28 13.89
N VAL A 312 -47.08 22.86 12.98
CA VAL A 312 -46.71 22.09 11.79
C VAL A 312 -45.77 22.90 10.90
N ASN A 313 -46.10 24.17 10.62
CA ASN A 313 -45.23 25.05 9.83
C ASN A 313 -43.85 25.25 10.48
N GLN A 314 -43.78 25.41 11.81
CA GLN A 314 -42.50 25.52 12.52
C GLN A 314 -41.67 24.22 12.45
N LEU A 315 -42.32 23.07 12.54
CA LEU A 315 -41.65 21.77 12.41
C LEU A 315 -41.13 21.54 10.99
N GLU A 316 -41.92 21.93 9.98
CA GLU A 316 -41.51 21.85 8.57
C GLU A 316 -40.29 22.76 8.30
N GLN A 317 -40.29 23.99 8.82
CA GLN A 317 -39.13 24.87 8.69
C GLN A 317 -37.88 24.28 9.35
N LYS A 318 -38.00 23.72 10.56
CA LYS A 318 -36.88 23.05 11.25
C LYS A 318 -36.39 21.81 10.51
N ALA A 319 -37.28 21.05 9.89
CA ALA A 319 -36.91 19.91 9.07
C ALA A 319 -36.08 20.35 7.85
N ASN A 320 -36.52 21.41 7.14
CA ASN A 320 -35.80 21.97 6.01
C ASN A 320 -34.42 22.53 6.40
N GLU A 321 -34.31 23.20 7.56
CA GLU A 321 -33.03 23.67 8.09
C GLU A 321 -32.09 22.51 8.44
N ALA A 322 -32.62 21.43 9.03
CA ALA A 322 -31.85 20.23 9.35
C ALA A 322 -31.37 19.49 8.09
N GLU A 323 -32.18 19.39 7.05
CA GLU A 323 -31.78 18.84 5.75
C GLU A 323 -30.65 19.65 5.12
N CYS A 324 -30.76 20.98 5.12
CA CYS A 324 -29.72 21.86 4.60
C CYS A 324 -28.38 21.68 5.35
N LEU A 325 -28.42 21.60 6.69
CA LEU A 325 -27.25 21.32 7.51
C LEU A 325 -26.66 19.93 7.21
N THR A 326 -27.51 18.94 6.99
CA THR A 326 -27.09 17.57 6.66
C THR A 326 -26.36 17.54 5.32
N CYS A 327 -26.90 18.19 4.28
CA CYS A 327 -26.25 18.30 2.97
C CYS A 327 -24.87 18.99 3.06
N ASN A 328 -24.75 20.05 3.86
CA ASN A 328 -23.47 20.74 4.05
C ASN A 328 -22.45 19.85 4.77
N LEU A 329 -22.89 19.08 5.78
CA LEU A 329 -22.03 18.15 6.50
C LEU A 329 -21.56 17.01 5.58
N GLU A 330 -22.45 16.46 4.76
CA GLU A 330 -22.12 15.42 3.78
C GLU A 330 -21.08 15.91 2.77
N GLY A 331 -21.25 17.11 2.22
CA GLY A 331 -20.27 17.74 1.32
C GLY A 331 -18.90 17.93 1.97
N ASN A 332 -18.86 18.42 3.21
CA ASN A 332 -17.62 18.60 3.96
C ASN A 332 -16.92 17.25 4.24
N LEU A 333 -17.67 16.23 4.66
CA LEU A 333 -17.13 14.88 4.89
C LEU A 333 -16.58 14.27 3.60
N GLN A 334 -17.27 14.47 2.48
CA GLN A 334 -16.82 13.99 1.18
C GLN A 334 -15.52 14.68 0.74
N GLN A 335 -15.42 16.00 0.93
CA GLN A 335 -14.21 16.76 0.63
C GLN A 335 -13.03 16.33 1.54
N GLN A 336 -13.29 16.08 2.82
CA GLN A 336 -12.27 15.58 3.74
C GLN A 336 -11.79 14.18 3.36
N ASN A 337 -12.70 13.29 2.98
CA ASN A 337 -12.35 11.95 2.49
C ASN A 337 -11.49 12.00 1.23
N GLN A 338 -11.81 12.88 0.28
CA GLN A 338 -10.99 13.06 -0.93
C GLN A 338 -9.59 13.56 -0.59
N CYS A 339 -9.47 14.54 0.32
CA CYS A 339 -8.17 15.04 0.78
C CYS A 339 -7.34 13.93 1.43
N MET A 340 -7.95 13.11 2.29
CA MET A 340 -7.26 11.98 2.92
C MET A 340 -6.81 10.93 1.90
N GLN A 341 -7.66 10.60 0.91
CA GLN A 341 -7.29 9.68 -0.15
C GLN A 341 -6.11 10.20 -0.97
N GLN A 342 -6.12 11.49 -1.33
CA GLN A 342 -5.02 12.11 -2.05
C GLN A 342 -3.72 12.04 -1.24
N LEU A 343 -3.75 12.39 0.04
CA LEU A 343 -2.57 12.32 0.91
C LEU A 343 -2.05 10.88 1.03
N GLN A 344 -2.95 9.90 1.10
CA GLN A 344 -2.58 8.49 1.16
C GLN A 344 -1.89 8.01 -0.13
N CYS A 345 -2.38 8.44 -1.30
CA CYS A 345 -1.72 8.17 -2.58
C CYS A 345 -0.33 8.81 -2.63
N GLU A 346 -0.19 10.09 -2.24
CA GLU A 346 1.09 10.80 -2.23
C GLU A 346 2.11 10.11 -1.29
N MET A 347 1.66 9.64 -0.13
CA MET A 347 2.52 8.87 0.79
C MET A 347 2.99 7.56 0.16
N GLN A 348 2.12 6.87 -0.57
CA GLN A 348 2.44 5.59 -1.21
C GLN A 348 3.42 5.76 -2.37
N ASP A 349 3.25 6.82 -3.17
CA ASP A 349 4.18 7.18 -4.25
C ASP A 349 5.58 7.50 -3.68
N MET A 350 5.64 8.26 -2.59
CA MET A 350 6.89 8.58 -1.92
C MET A 350 7.56 7.36 -1.28
N GLN A 351 6.78 6.46 -0.68
CA GLN A 351 7.30 5.20 -0.17
C GLN A 351 7.98 4.40 -1.29
N SER A 352 7.28 4.22 -2.41
CA SER A 352 7.82 3.53 -3.59
C SER A 352 9.10 4.20 -4.11
N PHE A 353 9.14 5.53 -4.16
CA PHE A 353 10.33 6.28 -4.57
C PHE A 353 11.54 5.97 -3.67
N TYR A 354 11.37 6.02 -2.35
CA TYR A 354 12.48 5.76 -1.42
C TYR A 354 12.90 4.30 -1.41
N GLU A 355 11.97 3.36 -1.53
CA GLU A 355 12.29 1.93 -1.70
C GLU A 355 13.18 1.71 -2.94
N ASN A 356 12.81 2.33 -4.07
CA ASN A 356 13.59 2.26 -5.31
C ASN A 356 14.99 2.88 -5.17
N GLU A 357 15.12 4.05 -4.52
CA GLU A 357 16.42 4.69 -4.31
C GLU A 357 17.32 3.87 -3.37
N VAL A 358 16.74 3.23 -2.36
CA VAL A 358 17.47 2.30 -1.49
C VAL A 358 17.98 1.08 -2.27
N ASP A 359 17.15 0.48 -3.11
CA ASP A 359 17.56 -0.69 -3.90
C ASP A 359 18.62 -0.33 -4.95
N LYS A 360 18.51 0.86 -5.55
CA LYS A 360 19.56 1.41 -6.42
C LYS A 360 20.88 1.64 -5.67
N ALA A 361 20.82 2.14 -4.44
CA ALA A 361 22.00 2.33 -3.61
C ALA A 361 22.68 0.98 -3.27
N LYS A 362 21.90 -0.06 -2.93
CA LYS A 362 22.41 -1.42 -2.70
C LYS A 362 23.10 -1.97 -3.96
N GLY A 363 22.48 -1.83 -5.12
CA GLY A 363 23.11 -2.27 -6.38
C GLY A 363 24.43 -1.56 -6.67
N ASN A 364 24.49 -0.24 -6.44
CA ASN A 364 25.74 0.51 -6.58
C ASN A 364 26.82 0.08 -5.58
N GLU A 365 26.44 -0.22 -4.33
CA GLU A 365 27.36 -0.73 -3.31
C GLU A 365 27.98 -2.07 -3.76
N GLU A 366 27.17 -2.99 -4.27
CA GLU A 366 27.64 -4.29 -4.78
C GLU A 366 28.61 -4.14 -5.96
N ILE A 367 28.31 -3.26 -6.92
CA ILE A 367 29.19 -2.95 -8.05
C ILE A 367 30.54 -2.41 -7.54
N LEU A 368 30.51 -1.45 -6.60
CA LEU A 368 31.72 -0.87 -6.03
C LEU A 368 32.53 -1.92 -5.27
N LYS A 369 31.88 -2.81 -4.52
CA LYS A 369 32.54 -3.91 -3.80
C LYS A 369 33.22 -4.88 -4.76
N CYS A 370 32.54 -5.23 -5.86
CA CYS A 370 33.12 -6.06 -6.92
C CYS A 370 34.37 -5.41 -7.52
N ARG A 371 34.28 -4.12 -7.90
CA ARG A 371 35.41 -3.35 -8.45
C ARG A 371 36.57 -3.22 -7.46
N CYS A 372 36.26 -3.06 -6.18
CA CYS A 372 37.28 -2.99 -5.12
C CYS A 372 38.02 -4.32 -4.97
N ASN A 373 37.30 -5.46 -5.06
CA ASN A 373 37.90 -6.79 -5.05
C ASN A 373 38.76 -7.04 -6.30
N GLN A 374 38.31 -6.62 -7.47
CA GLN A 374 39.10 -6.69 -8.71
C GLN A 374 40.41 -5.90 -8.57
N MET A 375 40.36 -4.64 -8.11
CA MET A 375 41.57 -3.83 -7.90
C MET A 375 42.53 -4.45 -6.87
N LYS A 376 42.01 -5.11 -5.83
CA LYS A 376 42.85 -5.85 -4.87
C LYS A 376 43.60 -7.00 -5.56
N GLN A 377 42.94 -7.75 -6.44
CA GLN A 377 43.58 -8.83 -7.20
C GLN A 377 44.65 -8.28 -8.17
N GLU A 378 44.34 -7.21 -8.90
CA GLU A 378 45.29 -6.54 -9.79
C GLU A 378 46.51 -6.01 -9.04
N LEU A 379 46.30 -5.43 -7.84
CA LEU A 379 47.39 -4.96 -6.99
C LEU A 379 48.31 -6.11 -6.54
N VAL A 380 47.75 -7.26 -6.18
CA VAL A 380 48.54 -8.46 -5.82
C VAL A 380 49.35 -8.93 -7.04
N ALA A 381 48.73 -9.03 -8.21
CA ALA A 381 49.41 -9.42 -9.44
C ALA A 381 50.56 -8.46 -9.79
N ALA A 382 50.34 -7.14 -9.67
CA ALA A 382 51.35 -6.11 -9.89
C ALA A 382 52.51 -6.23 -8.90
N LYS A 383 52.25 -6.45 -7.60
CA LYS A 383 53.29 -6.69 -6.59
C LYS A 383 54.14 -7.91 -6.93
N CYS A 384 53.52 -9.02 -7.34
CA CYS A 384 54.24 -10.22 -7.76
C CYS A 384 55.07 -9.97 -9.03
N ALA A 385 54.58 -9.18 -9.98
CA ALA A 385 55.34 -8.80 -11.17
C ALA A 385 56.57 -7.94 -10.81
N VAL A 386 56.41 -6.96 -9.91
CA VAL A 386 57.51 -6.13 -9.42
C VAL A 386 58.57 -6.97 -8.71
N GLN A 387 58.18 -7.90 -7.83
CA GLN A 387 59.11 -8.80 -7.15
C GLN A 387 59.89 -9.67 -8.16
N ARG A 388 59.23 -10.24 -9.16
CA ARG A 388 59.90 -10.99 -10.24
C ARG A 388 60.91 -10.12 -10.98
N ALA A 389 60.54 -8.89 -11.35
CA ALA A 389 61.45 -7.96 -12.01
C ALA A 389 62.66 -7.60 -11.14
N GLN A 390 62.47 -7.43 -9.82
CA GLN A 390 63.58 -7.20 -8.88
C GLN A 390 64.54 -8.39 -8.82
N CYS A 391 64.03 -9.63 -8.75
CA CYS A 391 64.87 -10.83 -8.80
C CYS A 391 65.68 -10.92 -10.11
N GLN A 392 65.02 -10.71 -11.25
CA GLN A 392 65.67 -10.70 -12.56
C GLN A 392 66.75 -9.61 -12.66
N GLN A 393 66.51 -8.43 -12.10
CA GLN A 393 67.49 -7.34 -12.10
C GLN A 393 68.74 -7.72 -11.29
N MET A 394 68.59 -8.37 -10.13
CA MET A 394 69.74 -8.87 -9.37
C MET A 394 70.55 -9.90 -10.15
N GLU A 395 69.88 -10.83 -10.85
CA GLU A 395 70.55 -11.82 -11.70
C GLU A 395 71.33 -11.14 -12.83
N ILE A 396 70.73 -10.17 -13.51
CA ILE A 396 71.40 -9.37 -14.55
C ILE A 396 72.63 -8.66 -13.99
N ASP A 397 72.56 -8.09 -12.78
CA ASP A 397 73.68 -7.38 -12.17
C ASP A 397 74.83 -8.32 -11.78
N VAL A 398 74.53 -9.53 -11.32
CA VAL A 398 75.53 -10.60 -11.11
C VAL A 398 76.19 -10.97 -12.44
N LEU A 399 75.39 -11.25 -13.48
CA LEU A 399 75.91 -11.60 -14.81
C LEU A 399 76.78 -10.49 -15.40
N ARG A 400 76.38 -9.23 -15.27
CA ARG A 400 77.17 -8.06 -15.71
C ARG A 400 78.51 -7.97 -14.97
N ASN A 401 78.54 -8.26 -13.67
CA ASN A 401 79.78 -8.26 -12.91
C ASN A 401 80.71 -9.41 -13.34
N GLU A 402 80.17 -10.61 -13.58
CA GLU A 402 80.96 -11.73 -14.11
C GLU A 402 81.50 -11.45 -15.52
N LEU A 403 80.68 -10.85 -16.39
CA LEU A 403 81.13 -10.41 -17.72
C LEU A 403 82.29 -9.42 -17.61
N ARG A 404 82.18 -8.41 -16.73
CA ARG A 404 83.23 -7.42 -16.49
C ARG A 404 84.53 -8.08 -16.01
N LYS A 405 84.45 -9.09 -15.13
CA LYS A 405 85.63 -9.85 -14.68
C LYS A 405 86.28 -10.61 -15.83
N ARG A 406 85.47 -11.25 -16.70
CA ARG A 406 85.97 -11.95 -17.89
C ARG A 406 86.66 -11.00 -18.86
N ASP A 407 86.08 -9.82 -19.11
CA ASP A 407 86.70 -8.81 -19.99
C ASP A 407 88.06 -8.34 -19.46
N ILE A 408 88.18 -8.10 -18.15
CA ILE A 408 89.46 -7.76 -17.52
C ILE A 408 90.47 -8.90 -17.69
N ALA A 409 90.06 -10.15 -17.47
CA ALA A 409 90.93 -11.31 -17.64
C ALA A 409 91.40 -11.47 -19.09
N ILE A 410 90.50 -11.32 -20.07
CA ILE A 410 90.82 -11.38 -21.50
C ILE A 410 91.83 -10.28 -21.87
N ASN A 411 91.62 -9.05 -21.42
CA ASN A 411 92.55 -7.94 -21.66
C ASN A 411 93.94 -8.22 -21.06
N ALA A 412 93.99 -8.84 -19.87
CA ALA A 412 95.25 -9.26 -19.26
C ALA A 412 95.95 -10.36 -20.07
N TYR A 413 95.21 -11.36 -20.55
CA TYR A 413 95.73 -12.40 -21.45
C TYR A 413 96.25 -11.81 -22.76
N ASP A 414 95.55 -10.86 -23.37
CA ASP A 414 96.00 -10.20 -24.59
C ASP A 414 97.30 -9.42 -24.35
N CYS A 415 97.41 -8.69 -23.23
CA CYS A 415 98.65 -8.03 -22.83
C CYS A 415 99.81 -9.04 -22.66
N GLN A 416 99.58 -10.18 -22.01
CA GLN A 416 100.57 -11.24 -21.85
C GLN A 416 100.97 -11.84 -23.20
N TYR A 417 100.00 -12.09 -24.08
CA TYR A 417 100.22 -12.59 -25.43
C TYR A 417 101.06 -11.63 -26.26
N GLN A 418 100.73 -10.33 -26.27
CA GLN A 418 101.52 -9.30 -26.95
C GLN A 418 102.96 -9.23 -26.44
N GLN A 419 103.18 -9.31 -25.12
CA GLN A 419 104.52 -9.37 -24.54
C GLN A 419 105.31 -10.60 -24.99
N LEU A 420 104.67 -11.78 -25.00
CA LEU A 420 105.27 -13.02 -25.47
C LEU A 420 105.64 -12.93 -26.95
N MET A 421 104.73 -12.42 -27.78
CA MET A 421 104.97 -12.22 -29.22
C MET A 421 106.10 -11.23 -29.48
N MET A 422 106.22 -10.18 -28.67
CA MET A 422 107.35 -9.24 -28.76
C MET A 422 108.68 -9.92 -28.41
N LYS A 423 108.72 -10.73 -27.34
CA LYS A 423 109.90 -11.52 -26.99
C LYS A 423 110.25 -12.53 -28.08
N ALA A 424 109.27 -13.25 -28.62
CA ALA A 424 109.47 -14.21 -29.72
C ALA A 424 110.07 -13.53 -30.96
N LYS A 425 109.57 -12.34 -31.33
CA LYS A 425 110.15 -11.51 -32.40
C LYS A 425 111.59 -11.10 -32.09
N MET A 426 111.89 -10.69 -30.85
CA MET A 426 113.26 -10.35 -30.42
C MET A 426 114.21 -11.56 -30.52
N PHE A 427 113.79 -12.74 -30.04
CA PHE A 427 114.57 -13.98 -30.17
C PHE A 427 114.86 -14.33 -31.63
N LYS A 428 113.85 -14.22 -32.51
CA LYS A 428 114.01 -14.41 -33.95
C LYS A 428 115.00 -13.42 -34.56
N SER A 429 114.93 -12.14 -34.18
CA SER A 429 115.87 -11.11 -34.66
C SER A 429 117.30 -11.28 -34.13
N ALA A 430 117.46 -11.89 -32.95
CA ALA A 430 118.76 -12.19 -32.34
C ALA A 430 119.43 -13.47 -32.88
N GLY A 431 118.83 -14.14 -33.88
CA GLY A 431 119.42 -15.29 -34.56
C GLY A 431 119.15 -16.65 -33.91
N TYR A 432 118.33 -16.72 -32.86
CA TYR A 432 117.89 -18.00 -32.28
C TYR A 432 116.80 -18.62 -33.17
N ARG A 433 117.19 -19.45 -34.13
CA ARG A 433 116.28 -20.35 -34.86
C ARG A 433 116.10 -21.63 -34.04
N PHE A 434 115.22 -21.60 -33.05
CA PHE A 434 114.70 -22.83 -32.45
C PHE A 434 113.18 -22.73 -32.49
N LEU A 435 112.55 -23.71 -33.15
CA LEU A 435 111.12 -23.87 -33.44
C LEU A 435 110.62 -23.36 -34.82
N ASP A 436 111.39 -23.58 -35.89
CA ASP A 436 110.77 -23.70 -37.24
C ASP A 436 110.21 -25.12 -37.49
N ASP A 437 110.45 -26.08 -36.58
CA ASP A 437 109.88 -27.43 -36.61
C ASP A 437 108.82 -27.60 -35.51
N LEU A 438 107.57 -27.27 -35.83
CA LEU A 438 106.42 -27.90 -35.16
C LEU A 438 106.36 -29.36 -35.64
N PRO A 439 106.18 -30.35 -34.75
CA PRO A 439 105.86 -31.71 -35.17
C PRO A 439 104.59 -31.68 -36.03
N ALA A 440 104.71 -32.11 -37.28
CA ALA A 440 103.57 -32.50 -38.09
C ALA A 440 103.01 -33.77 -37.47
N ASP A 441 102.05 -33.61 -36.55
CA ASP A 441 100.97 -34.55 -36.20
C ASP A 441 100.43 -34.19 -34.81
N CYS A 442 99.39 -33.36 -34.79
CA CYS A 442 98.42 -33.24 -33.70
C CYS A 442 97.15 -32.58 -34.27
N SER A 443 96.50 -33.26 -35.21
CA SER A 443 95.09 -33.05 -35.52
C SER A 443 94.33 -34.37 -35.30
N GLU A 444 94.29 -34.80 -34.04
CA GLU A 444 93.15 -35.55 -33.51
C GLU A 444 91.97 -34.56 -33.52
N SER A 445 90.90 -34.79 -34.30
CA SER A 445 89.77 -35.65 -33.95
C SER A 445 89.24 -35.40 -32.54
N CYS A 446 87.93 -35.11 -32.45
CA CYS A 446 87.07 -34.79 -31.29
C CYS A 446 86.61 -33.33 -31.38
N VAL A 447 85.36 -32.99 -31.71
CA VAL A 447 84.11 -33.77 -31.73
C VAL A 447 83.11 -32.99 -32.58
N ASP A 448 82.57 -33.64 -33.61
CA ASP A 448 81.18 -33.43 -34.02
C ASP A 448 80.31 -33.87 -32.85
N GLY A 449 79.45 -32.98 -32.38
CA GLY A 449 78.42 -33.23 -31.39
C GLY A 449 77.15 -32.54 -31.87
N VAL A 450 76.44 -33.22 -32.77
CA VAL A 450 75.03 -33.00 -33.05
C VAL A 450 74.25 -33.78 -31.99
N GLU A 451 73.51 -33.09 -31.13
CA GLU A 451 72.35 -33.61 -30.39
C GLU A 451 71.33 -32.45 -30.44
N GLU A 452 70.32 -32.50 -31.31
CA GLU A 452 69.03 -33.19 -31.13
C GLU A 452 68.32 -32.86 -29.81
N GLU A 453 67.16 -32.23 -30.00
CA GLU A 453 65.93 -32.18 -29.22
C GLU A 453 65.87 -32.92 -27.87
N GLU A 454 65.40 -32.20 -26.85
CA GLU A 454 64.39 -32.78 -25.96
C GLU A 454 63.36 -31.71 -25.56
N GLU A 455 62.16 -31.88 -26.10
CA GLU A 455 60.90 -31.53 -25.45
C GLU A 455 60.82 -32.20 -24.08
N GLY A 456 60.16 -31.56 -23.10
CA GLY A 456 59.87 -32.24 -21.84
C GLY A 456 59.12 -31.41 -20.80
N ASN A 457 57.79 -31.43 -20.95
CA ASN A 457 56.72 -31.25 -19.94
C ASN A 457 56.65 -29.98 -19.07
#